data_AF-A0A5K3EX25-F1
#
_entry.id   AF-A0A5K3EX25-F1
#
_cell.length_a   1.000
_cell.length_b   1.000
_cell.length_c   1.000
_cell.angle_alpha   90.00
_cell.angle_beta   90.00
_cell.angle_gamma   90.00
#
_symmetry.space_group_name_H-M   'P 1'
#
loop_
_entity.id
_entity.type
_entity.pdbx_description
1 polymer ?
#
loop_
_entity_poly.entity_id
_entity_poly.type
_entity_poly.pdbx_seq_one_letter_code
_entity_poly.pdbx_strand_id
1 'polypeptide(L)'
;VRKKRPTGLRFSVGQVVRHLRLGFKAVVIGWDESACAPATWMALHYPKLERELEVRGQPNYRLLADMRDTLNYLGPLYVPQDELVVLSKEDFKAAGISAFSNEPIVKHPAITEFFDFYDGKSFTPRPWLRRIYPQG
;
A
#
# COMPACT_ATOMS: atom_id res chain seq x y z
N VAL A 1 -17.63 -9.38 0.43
CA VAL A 1 -17.36 -8.58 -0.80
C VAL A 1 -17.78 -7.15 -0.53
N ARG A 2 -16.88 -6.17 -0.71
CA ARG A 2 -17.19 -4.74 -0.50
C ARG A 2 -18.08 -4.25 -1.65
N LYS A 3 -19.09 -3.40 -1.37
CA LYS A 3 -20.08 -2.97 -2.39
C LYS A 3 -19.73 -1.65 -3.09
N LYS A 4 -19.03 -0.74 -2.41
CA LYS A 4 -18.64 0.59 -2.92
C LYS A 4 -17.30 1.01 -2.31
N ARG A 5 -16.53 1.83 -3.04
CA ARG A 5 -15.35 2.53 -2.52
C ARG A 5 -15.77 3.69 -1.59
N PRO A 6 -15.33 3.70 -0.32
CA PRO A 6 -15.51 4.81 0.61
C PRO A 6 -14.83 6.08 0.12
N THR A 7 -15.46 7.24 0.38
CA THR A 7 -14.95 8.54 -0.06
C THR A 7 -13.70 9.00 0.68
N GLY A 8 -13.45 8.48 1.88
CA GLY A 8 -12.29 8.84 2.70
C GLY A 8 -10.96 8.19 2.31
N LEU A 9 -10.96 7.26 1.33
CA LEU A 9 -9.76 6.57 0.88
C LEU A 9 -8.93 7.42 -0.08
N ARG A 10 -7.72 7.79 0.34
CA ARG A 10 -6.74 8.52 -0.47
C ARG A 10 -6.02 7.65 -1.49
N PHE A 11 -5.93 6.33 -1.27
CA PHE A 11 -5.14 5.43 -2.11
C PHE A 11 -5.97 4.27 -2.65
N SER A 12 -5.60 3.80 -3.83
CA SER A 12 -6.29 2.75 -4.58
C SER A 12 -5.53 1.44 -4.59
N VAL A 13 -6.22 0.30 -4.71
CA VAL A 13 -5.55 -1.00 -4.91
C VAL A 13 -4.79 -0.96 -6.23
N GLY A 14 -3.52 -1.37 -6.20
CA GLY A 14 -2.59 -1.26 -7.32
C GLY A 14 -1.84 0.07 -7.40
N GLN A 15 -2.23 1.08 -6.62
CA GLN A 15 -1.47 2.33 -6.53
C GLN A 15 -0.15 2.09 -5.80
N VAL A 16 0.92 2.72 -6.30
CA VAL A 16 2.21 2.75 -5.64
C VAL A 16 2.30 3.97 -4.72
N VAL A 17 2.75 3.72 -3.49
CA VAL A 17 2.88 4.69 -2.41
C VAL A 17 4.29 4.63 -1.81
N ARG A 18 4.62 5.65 -1.03
CA ARG A 18 5.83 5.68 -0.20
C ARG A 18 5.46 5.90 1.25
N HIS A 19 6.12 5.18 2.14
CA HIS A 19 5.98 5.42 3.57
C HIS A 19 6.66 6.75 3.92
N LEU A 20 5.92 7.65 4.58
CA LEU A 20 6.36 9.03 4.84
C LEU A 20 7.65 9.08 5.67
N ARG A 21 7.68 8.33 6.79
CA ARG A 21 8.80 8.31 7.73
C ARG A 21 9.94 7.36 7.35
N LEU A 22 9.61 6.15 6.91
CA LEU A 22 10.59 5.09 6.63
C LEU A 22 11.10 5.10 5.19
N GLY A 23 10.47 5.85 4.28
CA GLY A 23 10.94 6.05 2.91
C GLY A 23 10.75 4.87 1.96
N PHE A 24 10.38 3.68 2.45
CA PHE A 24 10.18 2.51 1.58
C PHE A 24 8.99 2.70 0.63
N LYS A 25 9.11 2.12 -0.56
CA LYS A 25 8.08 2.12 -1.59
C LYS A 25 7.23 0.86 -1.46
N ALA A 26 5.94 0.95 -1.74
CA ALA A 26 5.04 -0.19 -1.65
C ALA A 26 3.86 -0.07 -2.60
N VAL A 27 3.27 -1.21 -2.99
CA VAL A 27 2.00 -1.25 -3.72
C VAL A 27 0.86 -1.61 -2.77
N VAL A 28 -0.27 -0.91 -2.91
CA VAL A 28 -1.48 -1.18 -2.15
C VAL A 28 -2.16 -2.46 -2.66
N ILE A 29 -2.33 -3.45 -1.79
CA ILE A 29 -3.05 -4.70 -2.09
C ILE A 29 -4.41 -4.80 -1.39
N GLY A 30 -4.76 -3.83 -0.55
CA GLY A 30 -6.05 -3.79 0.12
C GLY A 30 -6.18 -2.61 1.07
N TRP A 31 -7.39 -2.39 1.57
CA TRP A 31 -7.70 -1.33 2.51
C TRP A 31 -8.83 -1.74 3.46
N ASP A 32 -8.83 -1.12 4.63
CA ASP A 32 -9.92 -1.13 5.61
C ASP A 32 -10.27 0.31 5.97
N GLU A 33 -11.56 0.63 6.13
CA GLU A 33 -12.06 1.99 6.41
C GLU A 33 -11.64 2.51 7.78
N SER A 34 -11.44 1.57 8.70
CA SER A 34 -10.93 1.72 10.05
C SER A 34 -9.98 0.56 10.30
N ALA A 35 -9.01 0.73 11.21
CA ALA A 35 -8.06 -0.35 11.50
C ALA A 35 -8.80 -1.63 11.97
N CYS A 36 -8.53 -2.75 11.32
CA CYS A 36 -9.06 -4.08 11.69
C CYS A 36 -8.00 -4.97 12.37
N ALA A 37 -6.83 -4.41 12.69
CA ALA A 37 -5.77 -5.15 13.36
C ALA A 37 -6.15 -5.50 14.83
N PRO A 38 -5.69 -6.67 15.35
CA PRO A 38 -5.92 -7.06 16.74
C PRO A 38 -5.42 -6.01 17.74
N ALA A 39 -6.08 -5.90 18.89
CA ALA A 39 -5.69 -4.94 19.93
C ALA A 39 -4.23 -5.10 20.41
N THR A 40 -3.78 -6.35 20.54
CA THR A 40 -2.38 -6.66 20.87
C THR A 40 -1.41 -6.18 19.82
N TRP A 41 -1.74 -6.32 18.53
CA TRP A 41 -0.92 -5.82 17.42
C TRP A 41 -0.87 -4.29 17.43
N MET A 42 -2.01 -3.64 17.64
CA MET A 42 -2.12 -2.18 17.71
C MET A 42 -1.28 -1.61 18.84
N ALA A 43 -1.38 -2.16 20.05
CA ALA A 43 -0.59 -1.70 21.21
C ALA A 43 0.92 -1.91 21.00
N LEU A 44 1.32 -2.98 20.30
CA LEU A 44 2.73 -3.25 19.99
C LEU A 44 3.30 -2.24 18.98
N HIS A 45 2.55 -1.91 17.93
CA HIS A 45 3.00 -1.03 16.85
C HIS A 45 2.77 0.47 17.14
N TYR A 46 1.78 0.78 17.98
CA TYR A 46 1.39 2.13 18.39
C TYR A 46 1.27 2.20 19.92
N PRO A 47 2.38 2.23 20.67
CA PRO A 47 2.37 2.13 22.13
C PRO A 47 1.82 3.37 22.84
N LYS A 48 1.63 4.48 22.12
CA LYS A 48 0.98 5.70 22.65
C LYS A 48 -0.51 5.61 22.35
N LEU A 49 -1.34 5.65 23.38
CA LEU A 49 -2.79 5.49 23.28
C LEU A 49 -3.42 6.52 22.33
N GLU A 50 -2.98 7.78 22.38
CA GLU A 50 -3.50 8.83 21.51
C GLU A 50 -3.27 8.48 20.03
N ARG A 51 -2.06 8.01 19.70
CA ARG A 51 -1.73 7.58 18.34
C ARG A 51 -2.49 6.32 17.93
N GLU A 52 -2.66 5.36 18.84
CA GLU A 52 -3.45 4.17 18.57
C GLU A 52 -4.88 4.53 18.16
N LEU A 53 -5.53 5.45 18.90
CA LEU A 53 -6.89 5.91 18.63
C LEU A 53 -6.99 6.60 17.26
N GLU A 54 -6.03 7.45 16.90
CA GLU A 54 -5.95 8.06 15.57
C GLU A 54 -5.82 7.03 14.45
N VAL A 55 -4.97 6.01 14.62
CA VAL A 55 -4.77 4.94 13.63
C VAL A 55 -6.04 4.11 13.46
N ARG A 56 -6.77 3.84 14.55
CA ARG A 56 -8.05 3.12 14.49
C ARG A 56 -9.14 3.91 13.78
N GLY A 57 -9.16 5.22 13.97
CA GLY A 57 -10.17 6.13 13.43
C GLY A 57 -10.02 6.48 11.94
N GLN A 58 -8.98 5.98 11.27
CA GLN A 58 -8.69 6.28 9.88
C GLN A 58 -8.55 5.03 9.00
N PRO A 59 -8.58 5.18 7.67
CA PRO A 59 -8.29 4.06 6.79
C PRO A 59 -6.88 3.51 6.97
N ASN A 60 -6.78 2.19 6.90
CA ASN A 60 -5.51 1.47 6.95
C ASN A 60 -5.35 0.62 5.69
N TYR A 61 -4.13 0.50 5.21
CA TYR A 61 -3.80 -0.15 3.94
C TYR A 61 -2.95 -1.38 4.17
N ARG A 62 -3.24 -2.42 3.39
CA ARG A 62 -2.39 -3.60 3.24
C ARG A 62 -1.47 -3.38 2.06
N LEU A 63 -0.16 -3.55 2.26
CA LEU A 63 0.86 -3.18 1.29
C LEU A 63 1.84 -4.33 1.04
N LEU A 64 2.34 -4.44 -0.20
CA LEU A 64 3.57 -5.18 -0.49
C LEU A 64 4.69 -4.15 -0.67
N ALA A 65 5.64 -4.14 0.25
CA ALA A 65 6.78 -3.24 0.17
C ALA A 65 7.82 -3.75 -0.83
N ASP A 66 8.65 -2.83 -1.33
CA ASP A 66 9.82 -3.22 -2.10
C ASP A 66 10.77 -4.03 -1.20
N MET A 67 11.09 -5.25 -1.63
CA MET A 67 11.94 -6.15 -0.85
C MET A 67 13.35 -5.56 -0.61
N ARG A 68 13.82 -4.69 -1.52
CA ARG A 68 15.12 -4.02 -1.44
C ARG A 68 15.15 -2.97 -0.34
N ASP A 69 14.00 -2.37 -0.01
CA ASP A 69 13.86 -1.34 1.01
C ASP A 69 13.59 -1.93 2.42
N THR A 70 13.24 -3.23 2.52
CA THR A 70 12.68 -3.85 3.74
C THR A 70 13.47 -5.04 4.28
N LEU A 71 14.79 -5.09 4.03
CA LEU A 71 15.67 -6.19 4.46
C LEU A 71 15.12 -7.58 4.08
N ASN A 72 14.47 -7.69 2.92
CA ASN A 72 13.81 -8.90 2.43
C ASN A 72 12.63 -9.40 3.29
N TYR A 73 11.93 -8.51 4.02
CA TYR A 73 10.63 -8.86 4.56
C TYR A 73 9.62 -9.08 3.42
N LEU A 74 9.03 -10.27 3.35
CA LEU A 74 8.15 -10.69 2.24
C LEU A 74 6.66 -10.67 2.59
N GLY A 75 6.31 -10.29 3.82
CA GLY A 75 4.93 -10.26 4.28
C GLY A 75 4.21 -8.97 3.88
N PRO A 76 2.86 -8.99 3.86
CA PRO A 76 2.08 -7.76 3.79
C PRO A 76 2.32 -6.86 5.01
N LEU A 77 2.47 -5.55 4.78
CA LEU A 77 2.50 -4.54 5.83
C LEU A 77 1.10 -3.94 6.02
N TYR A 78 0.81 -3.49 7.25
CA TYR A 78 -0.41 -2.77 7.59
C TYR A 78 -0.05 -1.36 8.06
N VAL A 79 -0.50 -0.35 7.31
CA VAL A 79 -0.05 1.04 7.49
C VAL A 79 -1.22 2.02 7.42
N PRO A 80 -1.34 2.99 8.34
CA PRO A 80 -2.38 4.01 8.32
C PRO A 80 -2.22 4.98 7.15
N GLN A 81 -3.34 5.54 6.73
CA GLN A 81 -3.41 6.47 5.59
C GLN A 81 -2.49 7.68 5.72
N ASP A 82 -2.33 8.24 6.91
CA ASP A 82 -1.52 9.43 7.16
C ASP A 82 -0.01 9.17 7.14
N GLU A 83 0.42 7.91 7.19
CA GLU A 83 1.82 7.50 7.05
C GLU A 83 2.22 7.21 5.60
N LEU A 84 1.30 7.39 4.64
CA LEU A 84 1.51 7.12 3.22
C LEU A 84 1.40 8.40 2.39
N VAL A 85 2.22 8.46 1.35
CA VAL A 85 2.17 9.51 0.33
C VAL A 85 2.25 8.92 -1.07
N VAL A 86 1.76 9.67 -2.05
CA VAL A 86 1.92 9.33 -3.48
C VAL A 86 3.40 9.48 -3.85
N LEU A 87 3.91 8.59 -4.70
CA LEU A 87 5.25 8.75 -5.28
C LEU A 87 5.36 10.06 -6.06
N SER A 88 6.45 10.78 -5.82
CA SER A 88 6.76 11.99 -6.59
C SER A 88 7.53 11.65 -7.87
N LYS A 89 7.67 12.61 -8.78
CA LYS A 89 8.47 12.42 -10.00
C LYS A 89 9.95 12.16 -9.68
N GLU A 90 10.42 12.73 -8.58
CA GLU A 90 11.77 12.56 -8.06
C GLU A 90 11.99 11.12 -7.59
N ASP A 91 10.97 10.46 -7.01
CA ASP A 91 11.06 9.05 -6.62
C ASP A 91 11.29 8.15 -7.85
N PHE A 92 10.58 8.39 -8.95
CA PHE A 92 10.77 7.65 -10.21
C PHE A 92 12.16 7.92 -10.82
N LYS A 93 12.61 9.19 -10.80
CA LYS A 93 13.94 9.57 -11.28
C LYS A 93 15.06 8.90 -10.45
N ALA A 94 14.92 8.89 -9.13
CA ALA A 94 15.89 8.25 -8.22
C ALA A 94 15.96 6.73 -8.42
N ALA A 95 14.84 6.09 -8.80
CA ALA A 95 14.81 4.68 -9.15
C ALA A 95 15.44 4.35 -10.51
N GLY A 96 15.86 5.36 -11.29
CA GLY A 96 16.40 5.17 -12.64
C GLY A 96 15.37 4.70 -13.66
N ILE A 97 14.08 4.79 -13.35
CA ILE A 97 12.99 4.33 -14.20
C ILE A 97 12.58 5.47 -15.12
N SER A 98 12.70 5.26 -16.43
CA SER A 98 12.23 6.24 -17.41
C SER A 98 10.71 6.37 -17.37
N ALA A 99 10.18 7.56 -17.66
CA ALA A 99 8.74 7.82 -17.72
C ALA A 99 7.99 6.97 -18.78
N PHE A 100 8.71 6.27 -19.65
CA PHE A 100 8.18 5.39 -20.70
C PHE A 100 8.41 3.90 -20.41
N SER A 101 8.97 3.56 -19.24
CA SER A 101 9.21 2.18 -18.86
C SER A 101 7.99 1.56 -18.19
N ASN A 102 7.64 0.35 -18.62
CA ASN A 102 6.70 -0.52 -17.88
C ASN A 102 7.42 -1.32 -16.78
N GLU A 103 8.68 -1.01 -16.47
CA GLU A 103 9.39 -1.63 -15.34
C GLU A 103 8.74 -1.20 -14.02
N PRO A 104 8.27 -2.16 -13.19
CA PRO A 104 7.69 -1.81 -11.90
C PRO A 104 8.71 -1.22 -10.93
N ILE A 105 8.37 -0.08 -10.34
CA ILE A 105 9.21 0.57 -9.32
C ILE A 105 9.32 -0.24 -8.03
N VAL A 106 8.27 -1.00 -7.69
CA VAL A 106 8.25 -1.92 -6.55
C VAL A 106 8.58 -3.33 -7.04
N LYS A 107 9.61 -3.94 -6.45
CA LYS A 107 9.96 -5.34 -6.69
C LYS A 107 9.62 -6.18 -5.46
N HIS A 108 8.73 -7.14 -5.62
CA HIS A 108 8.33 -8.07 -4.56
C HIS A 108 7.85 -9.40 -5.16
N PRO A 109 8.28 -10.58 -4.64
CA PRO A 109 7.95 -11.89 -5.23
C PRO A 109 6.45 -12.16 -5.37
N ALA A 110 5.66 -11.73 -4.38
CA ALA A 110 4.21 -11.95 -4.37
C ALA A 110 3.41 -11.04 -5.32
N ILE A 111 4.01 -10.08 -6.04
CA ILE A 111 3.26 -9.13 -6.89
C ILE A 111 2.36 -9.84 -7.91
N THR A 112 2.85 -10.92 -8.51
CA THR A 112 2.13 -11.70 -9.54
C THR A 112 0.91 -12.45 -8.99
N GLU A 113 0.81 -12.61 -7.67
CA GLU A 113 -0.38 -13.17 -7.02
C GLU A 113 -1.56 -12.18 -7.04
N PHE A 114 -1.25 -10.88 -6.96
CA PHE A 114 -2.23 -9.80 -6.83
C PHE A 114 -2.49 -9.03 -8.14
N PHE A 115 -1.51 -8.95 -9.04
CA PHE A 115 -1.53 -8.07 -10.21
C PHE A 115 -1.11 -8.77 -11.50
N ASP A 116 -1.70 -8.35 -12.62
CA ASP A 116 -1.39 -8.90 -13.95
C ASP A 116 -0.40 -8.04 -14.75
N PHE A 117 -0.45 -6.71 -14.59
CA PHE A 117 0.33 -5.77 -15.39
C PHE A 117 0.64 -4.48 -14.62
N TYR A 118 1.72 -3.78 -15.00
CA TYR A 118 2.08 -2.45 -14.51
C TYR A 118 2.13 -1.47 -15.67
N ASP A 119 1.37 -0.37 -15.59
CA ASP A 119 1.17 0.60 -16.68
C ASP A 119 2.14 1.79 -16.65
N GLY A 120 3.22 1.69 -15.86
CA GLY A 120 4.16 2.79 -15.61
C GLY A 120 3.81 3.63 -14.38
N LYS A 121 2.56 3.57 -13.90
CA LYS A 121 2.07 4.34 -12.73
C LYS A 121 1.43 3.46 -11.64
N SER A 122 0.70 2.43 -12.04
CA SER A 122 -0.09 1.59 -11.15
C SER A 122 -0.17 0.16 -11.68
N PHE A 123 -0.44 -0.76 -10.76
CA PHE A 123 -0.65 -2.16 -11.07
C PHE A 123 -2.12 -2.45 -11.33
N THR A 124 -2.41 -3.25 -12.36
CA THR A 124 -3.76 -3.72 -12.66
C THR A 124 -4.12 -4.91 -11.77
N PRO A 125 -5.12 -4.79 -10.88
CA PRO A 125 -5.48 -5.86 -9.96
C PRO A 125 -6.09 -7.07 -10.67
N ARG A 126 -5.72 -8.27 -10.23
CA ARG A 126 -6.29 -9.54 -10.72
C ARG A 126 -7.80 -9.60 -10.49
N PRO A 127 -8.55 -10.39 -11.29
CA PRO A 127 -10.01 -10.48 -11.17
C PRO A 127 -10.50 -10.80 -9.76
N TRP A 128 -9.81 -11.69 -9.04
CA TRP A 128 -10.17 -12.04 -7.67
C TRP A 128 -10.03 -10.85 -6.71
N LEU A 129 -8.99 -10.02 -6.88
CA LEU A 129 -8.75 -8.87 -6.03
C LEU A 129 -9.76 -7.75 -6.31
N ARG A 130 -10.11 -7.54 -7.59
CA ARG A 130 -11.19 -6.61 -8.00
C ARG A 130 -12.56 -7.00 -7.46
N ARG A 131 -12.83 -8.30 -7.29
CA ARG A 131 -14.06 -8.79 -6.65
C ARG A 131 -14.13 -8.43 -5.16
N ILE A 132 -12.98 -8.30 -4.49
CA ILE A 132 -12.93 -7.93 -3.06
C ILE A 132 -12.97 -6.41 -2.90
N TYR A 133 -12.21 -5.69 -3.73
CA TYR A 133 -12.06 -4.23 -3.73
C TYR A 133 -12.53 -3.64 -5.08
N PRO A 134 -13.84 -3.46 -5.29
CA PRO A 134 -14.35 -2.88 -6.52
C PRO A 134 -14.02 -1.39 -6.61
N GLN A 135 -13.73 -0.93 -7.84
CA GLN A 135 -13.34 0.44 -8.17
C GLN A 135 -11.99 0.90 -7.61
N GLY A 136 -10.98 0.01 -7.69
CA GLY A 136 -9.55 0.32 -7.74
C GLY A 136 -9.13 1.48 -6.86
#